data_AF-A0AAP7PDU7-F1
#
_entry.id   AF-A0AAP7PDU7-F1
#
_cell.length_a   1.000
_cell.length_b   1.000
_cell.length_c   1.000
_cell.angle_alpha   90.00
_cell.angle_beta   90.00
_cell.angle_gamma   90.00
#
_symmetry.space_group_name_H-M   'P 1'
#
loop_
_entity.id
_entity.type
_entity.pdbx_description
1 polymer ?
#
loop_
_entity_poly.entity_id
_entity_poly.type
_entity_poly.pdbx_seq_one_letter_code
_entity_poly.pdbx_strand_id
1 'polypeptide(L)'
;MNSNQSIPAIIITTLSDCSTVWQEVLLGIEEEGIPFVIQCQATGEVITCAWQAARQSPLLVGIACDRETLVVHYKNLPTSAPLFTLTYQQDSHAQRSIGNNAARLVKGIPFRE
;
A
#
# COMPACT_ATOMS: atom_id res chain seq x y z
N MET A 1 18.18 -23.40 14.33
CA MET A 1 18.44 -22.11 13.66
C MET A 1 17.09 -21.49 13.37
N ASN A 2 16.69 -20.47 14.15
CA ASN A 2 15.37 -19.87 14.05
C ASN A 2 15.24 -19.13 12.73
N SER A 3 14.59 -19.76 11.76
CA SER A 3 14.00 -19.08 10.62
C SER A 3 12.87 -18.20 11.17
N ASN A 4 13.17 -16.94 11.49
CA ASN A 4 12.14 -15.90 11.60
C ASN A 4 11.56 -15.72 10.19
N GLN A 5 10.70 -16.65 9.77
CA GLN A 5 9.89 -16.50 8.57
C GLN A 5 8.81 -15.48 8.90
N SER A 6 9.14 -14.20 8.74
CA SER A 6 8.15 -13.15 8.68
C SER A 6 7.22 -13.47 7.51
N ILE A 7 5.92 -13.49 7.78
CA ILE A 7 4.89 -13.72 6.77
C ILE A 7 5.09 -12.67 5.66
N PRO A 8 5.24 -13.07 4.38
CA PRO A 8 5.36 -12.13 3.26
C PRO A 8 4.17 -11.17 3.26
N ALA A 9 4.42 -9.87 3.35
CA ALA A 9 3.38 -8.85 3.53
C ALA A 9 3.62 -7.61 2.68
N ILE A 10 2.54 -6.89 2.35
CA ILE A 10 2.61 -5.55 1.77
C ILE A 10 3.20 -4.61 2.82
N ILE A 11 4.15 -3.77 2.44
CA ILE A 11 4.66 -2.73 3.34
C ILE A 11 3.88 -1.45 3.10
N ILE A 12 3.37 -0.85 4.18
CA ILE A 12 2.62 0.40 4.16
C ILE A 12 3.40 1.42 5.00
N THR A 13 3.85 2.50 4.37
CA THR A 13 4.55 3.60 5.06
C THR A 13 3.62 4.78 5.29
N THR A 14 3.37 5.13 6.55
CA THR A 14 2.53 6.27 6.93
C THR A 14 3.41 7.46 7.28
N LEU A 15 3.12 8.61 6.69
CA LEU A 15 3.77 9.87 7.02
C LEU A 15 2.96 10.59 8.10
N SER A 16 3.61 10.92 9.23
CA SER A 16 2.96 11.62 10.36
C SER A 16 1.73 10.91 10.94
N ASP A 17 1.79 9.57 11.02
CA ASP A 17 0.77 8.69 11.62
C ASP A 17 -0.67 8.93 11.13
N CYS A 18 -0.85 8.90 9.81
CA CYS A 18 -2.14 9.07 9.13
C CYS A 18 -2.88 7.74 8.86
N SER A 19 -2.49 6.63 9.50
CA SER A 19 -3.02 5.29 9.17
C SER A 19 -4.56 5.21 9.29
N THR A 20 -5.12 5.88 10.29
CA THR A 20 -6.57 5.94 10.56
C THR A 20 -7.36 6.61 9.45
N VAL A 21 -6.73 7.47 8.66
CA VAL A 21 -7.34 8.19 7.52
C VAL A 21 -7.70 7.23 6.39
N TRP A 22 -6.94 6.14 6.24
CA TRP A 22 -7.04 5.20 5.11
C TRP A 22 -7.60 3.84 5.52
N GLN A 23 -8.46 3.80 6.55
CA GLN A 23 -9.02 2.56 7.09
C GLN A 23 -9.71 1.71 6.02
N GLU A 24 -10.44 2.33 5.09
CA GLU A 24 -11.12 1.64 3.99
C GLU A 24 -10.13 0.91 3.06
N VAL A 25 -8.96 1.50 2.80
CA VAL A 25 -7.91 0.86 2.01
C VAL A 25 -7.37 -0.38 2.73
N LEU A 26 -7.14 -0.28 4.05
CA LEU A 26 -6.66 -1.41 4.85
C LEU A 26 -7.66 -2.57 4.85
N LEU A 27 -8.95 -2.27 5.01
CA LEU A 27 -10.02 -3.25 4.94
C LEU A 27 -10.11 -3.93 3.57
N GLY A 28 -9.84 -3.18 2.48
CA GLY A 28 -9.81 -3.75 1.14
C GLY A 28 -8.68 -4.76 0.94
N ILE A 29 -7.52 -4.51 1.56
CA ILE A 29 -6.39 -5.46 1.54
C ILE A 29 -6.75 -6.73 2.35
N GLU A 30 -7.37 -6.55 3.52
CA GLU A 30 -7.80 -7.63 4.41
C GLU A 30 -8.85 -8.54 3.77
N GLU A 31 -9.86 -7.96 3.09
CA GLU A 31 -10.89 -8.69 2.34
C GLU A 31 -10.31 -9.65 1.30
N GLU A 32 -9.22 -9.26 0.65
CA GLU A 32 -8.56 -10.06 -0.38
C GLU A 32 -7.55 -11.07 0.21
N GLY A 33 -7.40 -11.10 1.55
CA GLY A 33 -6.63 -12.08 2.30
C GLY A 33 -5.11 -11.86 2.26
N ILE A 34 -4.65 -10.65 1.96
CA ILE A 34 -3.22 -10.34 1.86
C ILE A 34 -2.74 -9.66 3.15
N PRO A 35 -1.69 -10.19 3.81
CA PRO A 35 -1.14 -9.54 4.99
C PRO A 35 -0.42 -8.24 4.64
N PHE A 36 -0.45 -7.28 5.55
CA PHE A 36 0.28 -6.02 5.44
C PHE A 36 0.95 -5.65 6.76
N VAL A 37 2.00 -4.83 6.68
CA VAL A 37 2.72 -4.28 7.84
C VAL A 37 2.76 -2.77 7.68
N ILE A 38 2.33 -2.05 8.72
CA ILE A 38 2.39 -0.59 8.77
C ILE A 38 3.69 -0.15 9.44
N GLN A 39 4.37 0.80 8.83
CA GLN A 39 5.57 1.46 9.34
C GLN A 39 5.34 2.96 9.35
N CYS A 40 5.72 3.63 10.43
CA CYS A 40 5.59 5.07 10.54
C CYS A 40 6.91 5.76 10.19
N GLN A 41 6.83 6.83 9.41
CA GLN A 41 7.95 7.70 9.08
C GLN A 41 7.58 9.17 9.34
N ALA A 42 8.52 9.95 9.86
CA ALA A 42 8.24 11.34 10.25
C ALA A 42 8.03 12.25 9.03
N THR A 43 8.88 12.10 8.01
CA THR A 43 8.89 12.94 6.81
C THR A 43 9.25 12.12 5.58
N GLY A 44 8.82 12.57 4.41
CA GLY A 44 9.12 11.90 3.15
C GLY A 44 8.25 12.44 2.03
N GLU A 45 8.62 12.12 0.81
CA GLU A 45 7.75 12.32 -0.36
C GLU A 45 6.99 11.02 -0.60
N VAL A 46 5.66 11.09 -0.71
CA VAL A 46 4.77 9.93 -0.67
C VAL A 46 5.09 8.92 -1.76
N ILE A 47 5.34 9.35 -3.00
CA ILE A 47 5.62 8.46 -4.13
C ILE A 47 6.94 7.70 -3.89
N THR A 48 7.98 8.42 -3.46
CA THR A 48 9.29 7.85 -3.13
C THR A 48 9.18 6.84 -1.99
N CYS A 49 8.41 7.16 -0.93
CA CYS A 49 8.13 6.25 0.17
C CYS A 49 7.38 4.99 -0.31
N ALA A 50 6.37 5.12 -1.17
CA ALA A 50 5.63 3.98 -1.70
C ALA A 50 6.52 3.06 -2.54
N TRP A 51 7.41 3.62 -3.37
CA TRP A 51 8.41 2.85 -4.11
C TRP A 51 9.40 2.13 -3.19
N GLN A 52 9.86 2.80 -2.14
CA GLN A 52 10.74 2.18 -1.13
C GLN A 52 10.02 1.03 -0.41
N ALA A 53 8.77 1.22 0.00
CA ALA A 53 7.94 0.18 0.59
C ALA A 53 7.79 -1.02 -0.36
N ALA A 54 7.62 -0.78 -1.66
CA ALA A 54 7.49 -1.84 -2.66
C ALA A 54 8.79 -2.64 -2.83
N ARG A 55 9.94 -1.98 -2.70
CA ARG A 55 11.26 -2.65 -2.70
C ARG A 55 11.52 -3.48 -1.46
N GLN A 56 10.98 -3.07 -0.31
CA GLN A 56 11.10 -3.77 0.96
C GLN A 56 10.13 -4.94 1.08
N SER A 57 8.94 -4.83 0.47
CA SER A 57 7.94 -5.89 0.49
C SER A 57 8.42 -7.13 -0.30
N PRO A 58 8.40 -8.33 0.32
CA PRO A 58 8.57 -9.58 -0.42
C PRO A 58 7.48 -9.80 -1.48
N LEU A 59 6.33 -9.14 -1.36
CA LEU A 59 5.21 -9.21 -2.30
C LEU A 59 5.32 -8.19 -3.45
N LEU A 60 6.43 -7.42 -3.51
CA LEU A 60 6.74 -6.43 -4.54
C LEU A 60 5.78 -5.22 -4.60
N VAL A 61 4.75 -5.20 -3.76
CA VAL A 61 3.76 -4.12 -3.64
C VAL A 61 4.06 -3.32 -2.38
N GLY A 62 4.07 -2.00 -2.53
CA GLY A 62 4.26 -1.07 -1.43
C GLY A 62 3.25 0.05 -1.48
N ILE A 63 2.88 0.54 -0.32
CA ILE A 63 1.95 1.65 -0.17
C ILE A 63 2.65 2.71 0.66
N ALA A 64 2.44 3.98 0.33
CA ALA A 64 2.69 5.04 1.28
C ALA A 64 1.56 6.05 1.25
N CYS A 65 1.34 6.71 2.37
CA CYS A 65 0.30 7.71 2.50
C CYS A 65 0.67 8.81 3.48
N ASP A 66 0.07 9.98 3.25
CA ASP A 66 -0.05 11.06 4.22
C ASP A 66 -1.54 11.33 4.49
N ARG A 67 -1.91 12.53 4.94
CA ARG A 67 -3.32 12.87 5.23
C ARG A 67 -4.15 13.17 3.98
N GLU A 68 -3.51 13.44 2.85
CA GLU A 68 -4.16 13.91 1.63
C GLU A 68 -4.10 12.87 0.51
N THR A 69 -3.02 12.12 0.43
CA THR A 69 -2.72 11.22 -0.69
C THR A 69 -2.27 9.85 -0.20
N LEU A 70 -2.72 8.81 -0.90
CA LEU A 70 -2.21 7.45 -0.80
C LEU A 70 -1.72 6.99 -2.17
N VAL A 71 -0.55 6.35 -2.19
CA VAL A 71 0.09 5.86 -3.40
C VAL A 71 0.34 4.37 -3.26
N VAL A 72 -0.08 3.59 -4.26
CA VAL A 72 0.27 2.18 -4.42
C VAL A 72 1.35 2.08 -5.49
N HIS A 73 2.50 1.49 -5.13
CA HIS A 73 3.62 1.28 -6.03
C HIS A 73 3.93 -0.20 -6.20
N TYR A 74 4.52 -0.53 -7.34
CA TYR A 74 5.07 -1.84 -7.64
C TYR A 74 6.57 -1.74 -7.88
N LYS A 75 7.35 -2.70 -7.36
CA LYS A 75 8.82 -2.66 -7.37
C LYS A 75 9.43 -2.49 -8.77
N ASN A 76 8.80 -3.10 -9.79
CA ASN A 76 9.33 -3.12 -11.15
C ASN A 76 8.90 -1.91 -11.99
N LEU A 77 8.12 -0.98 -11.42
CA LEU A 77 7.79 0.28 -12.08
C LEU A 77 8.87 1.35 -11.81
N PRO A 78 9.08 2.28 -12.74
CA PRO A 78 9.88 3.48 -12.48
C PRO A 78 9.35 4.24 -11.25
N THR A 79 10.24 4.80 -10.43
CA THR A 79 9.86 5.53 -9.21
C THR A 79 8.91 6.70 -9.48
N SER A 80 8.96 7.30 -10.68
CA SER A 80 8.08 8.41 -11.08
C SER A 80 6.71 7.96 -11.61
N ALA A 81 6.44 6.65 -11.67
CA ALA A 81 5.25 6.08 -12.28
C ALA A 81 4.59 5.10 -11.29
N PRO A 82 3.94 5.61 -10.22
CA PRO A 82 3.17 4.75 -9.32
C PRO A 82 2.01 4.10 -10.07
N LEU A 83 1.51 2.99 -9.51
CA LEU A 83 0.43 2.25 -10.15
C LEU A 83 -0.94 2.90 -9.88
N PHE A 84 -1.17 3.31 -8.64
CA PHE A 84 -2.38 4.03 -8.24
C PHE A 84 -2.03 5.21 -7.34
N THR A 85 -2.79 6.29 -7.52
CA THR A 85 -2.77 7.46 -6.64
C THR A 85 -4.20 7.79 -6.28
N LEU A 86 -4.44 7.96 -4.99
CA LEU A 86 -5.75 8.20 -4.40
C LEU A 86 -5.68 9.46 -3.56
N THR A 87 -6.65 10.37 -3.73
CA THR A 87 -6.80 11.55 -2.88
C THR A 87 -7.87 11.30 -1.83
N TYR A 88 -7.70 11.88 -0.64
CA TYR A 88 -8.59 11.62 0.51
C TYR A 88 -10.05 12.05 0.25
N GLN A 89 -10.27 12.96 -0.69
CA GLN A 89 -11.61 13.42 -1.09
C GLN A 89 -12.45 12.34 -1.78
N GLN A 90 -11.85 11.23 -2.21
CA GLN A 90 -12.57 10.13 -2.83
C GLN A 90 -13.39 9.35 -1.79
N ASP A 91 -14.54 8.85 -2.22
CA ASP A 91 -15.48 8.13 -1.35
C ASP A 91 -14.89 6.81 -0.80
N SER A 92 -15.54 6.28 0.23
CA SER A 92 -15.12 5.05 0.90
C SER A 92 -15.07 3.85 -0.04
N HIS A 93 -15.93 3.78 -1.05
CA HIS A 93 -15.93 2.69 -2.02
C HIS A 93 -14.66 2.72 -2.89
N ALA A 94 -14.27 3.88 -3.40
CA ALA A 94 -13.03 4.07 -4.14
C ALA A 94 -11.81 3.72 -3.27
N GLN A 95 -11.80 4.16 -2.00
CA GLN A 95 -10.74 3.80 -1.06
C GLN A 95 -10.65 2.28 -0.85
N ARG A 96 -11.79 1.62 -0.62
CA ARG A 96 -11.86 0.17 -0.48
C ARG A 96 -11.32 -0.55 -1.71
N SER A 97 -11.81 -0.15 -2.90
CA SER A 97 -11.42 -0.72 -4.20
C SER A 97 -9.91 -0.63 -4.43
N ILE A 98 -9.26 0.48 -4.07
CA ILE A 98 -7.80 0.59 -4.12
C ILE A 98 -7.10 -0.42 -3.21
N GLY A 99 -7.58 -0.61 -1.98
CA GLY A 99 -7.08 -1.64 -1.09
C GLY A 99 -7.18 -3.03 -1.69
N ASN A 100 -8.34 -3.34 -2.27
CA ASN A 100 -8.53 -4.61 -2.95
C ASN A 100 -7.58 -4.76 -4.15
N ASN A 101 -7.44 -3.72 -4.98
CA ASN A 101 -6.59 -3.76 -6.16
C ASN A 101 -5.10 -3.91 -5.81
N ALA A 102 -4.64 -3.31 -4.71
CA ALA A 102 -3.30 -3.54 -4.19
C ALA A 102 -3.07 -5.03 -3.84
N ALA A 103 -4.05 -5.69 -3.22
CA ALA A 103 -3.98 -7.11 -2.90
C ALA A 103 -4.16 -8.02 -4.14
N ARG A 104 -5.02 -7.63 -5.08
CA ARG A 104 -5.23 -8.35 -6.35
C ARG A 104 -4.00 -8.32 -7.25
N LEU A 105 -3.23 -7.22 -7.19
CA LEU A 105 -1.92 -7.13 -7.82
C LEU A 105 -0.95 -8.20 -7.29
N VAL A 106 -0.91 -8.41 -5.97
CA VAL A 106 -0.10 -9.48 -5.36
C VAL A 106 -0.53 -10.85 -5.88
N LYS A 107 -1.83 -11.08 -6.04
CA LYS A 107 -2.40 -12.35 -6.51
C LYS A 107 -2.31 -12.55 -8.03
N GLY A 108 -1.96 -11.51 -8.79
CA GLY A 108 -1.91 -11.56 -10.25
C GLY A 108 -3.28 -11.72 -10.91
N ILE A 109 -4.35 -11.22 -10.29
CA ILE A 109 -5.72 -11.27 -10.84
C ILE A 109 -6.18 -9.88 -11.30
N PRO A 110 -7.14 -9.78 -12.26
CA PRO A 110 -7.55 -8.50 -12.83
C PRO A 110 -8.05 -7.50 -11.78
N PHE A 111 -7.83 -6.21 -11.97
CA PHE A 111 -8.38 -5.17 -11.07
C PHE A 111 -9.90 -5.10 -11.15
N ARG A 112 -10.51 -4.66 -10.06
CA ARG A 112 -11.95 -4.40 -9.96
C ARG A 112 -12.20 -2.89 -9.93
N GLU A 113 -13.36 -2.47 -10.41
CA GLU A 113 -13.84 -1.08 -10.33
C GLU A 113 -14.38 -0.79 -8.94
#